data_AF-A0A2D6MU07-F1
#
_entry.id   AF-A0A2D6MU07-F1
#
_cell.length_a   1.000
_cell.length_b   1.000
_cell.length_c   1.000
_cell.angle_alpha   90.00
_cell.angle_beta   90.00
_cell.angle_gamma   90.00
#
_symmetry.space_group_name_H-M   'P 1'
#
loop_
_entity.id
_entity.type
_entity.pdbx_description
1 polymer ?
#
loop_
_entity_poly.entity_id
_entity_poly.type
_entity_poly.pdbx_seq_one_letter_code
_entity_poly.pdbx_strand_id
1 'polypeptide(L)'
;MVEAQMTRELNDDPRKLSAMIARVSELAESHSVASVVVGVAAEEGDVLFPDYLAYLESALRVEDQIFRMTRERAVLYLSDVNATRAAEVLVRIFAEFCDEFPTSEAPEFEQRMLEVKPGVGPLSVKEVLTSVFGSRESMH
;
A
#
# COMPACT_ATOMS: atom_id res chain seq x y z
N MET A 1 -2.84 -23.98 26.02
CA MET A 1 -3.20 -22.55 25.98
C MET A 1 -1.95 -21.83 25.50
N VAL A 2 -1.91 -21.44 24.23
CA VAL A 2 -0.70 -20.86 23.63
C VAL A 2 -0.64 -19.39 24.00
N GLU A 3 0.37 -19.06 24.79
CA GLU A 3 0.70 -17.74 25.30
C GLU A 3 1.01 -16.76 24.17
N ALA A 4 0.22 -15.69 24.11
CA ALA A 4 0.59 -14.33 23.74
C ALA A 4 1.87 -14.13 22.88
N GLN A 5 1.75 -14.37 21.57
CA GLN A 5 2.59 -13.70 20.56
C GLN A 5 1.79 -12.54 19.94
N MET A 6 1.39 -11.55 20.73
CA MET A 6 0.61 -10.38 20.23
C MET A 6 1.31 -9.05 20.54
N THR A 7 2.64 -9.07 20.49
CA THR A 7 3.47 -7.87 20.30
C THR A 7 4.41 -8.13 19.12
N ARG A 8 3.83 -8.59 18.00
CA ARG A 8 4.53 -8.57 16.72
C ARG A 8 4.66 -7.11 16.35
N GLU A 9 5.91 -6.66 16.30
CA GLU A 9 6.40 -5.47 15.61
C GLU A 9 5.38 -5.00 14.56
N LEU A 10 4.53 -4.02 14.93
CA LEU A 10 3.40 -3.55 14.12
C LEU A 10 3.85 -2.80 12.85
N ASN A 11 5.16 -2.59 12.70
CA ASN A 11 5.77 -1.90 11.58
C ASN A 11 6.67 -2.88 10.85
N ASP A 12 6.55 -2.90 9.52
CA ASP A 12 7.32 -3.80 8.68
C ASP A 12 8.77 -3.25 8.51
N ASP A 13 9.77 -4.14 8.44
CA ASP A 13 11.17 -3.74 8.38
C ASP A 13 11.48 -2.88 7.15
N PRO A 14 12.25 -1.78 7.25
CA PRO A 14 12.62 -0.97 6.08
C PRO A 14 13.40 -1.78 5.02
N ARG A 15 14.00 -2.92 5.42
CA ARG A 15 14.66 -3.87 4.52
C ARG A 15 13.67 -4.64 3.64
N LYS A 16 12.47 -4.94 4.14
CA LYS A 16 11.41 -5.58 3.36
C LYS A 16 10.89 -4.65 2.28
N LEU A 17 10.74 -3.35 2.57
CA LEU A 17 10.40 -2.37 1.55
C LEU A 17 11.45 -2.30 0.44
N SER A 18 12.74 -2.28 0.79
CA SER A 18 13.83 -2.36 -0.20
C SER A 18 13.79 -3.65 -1.01
N ALA A 19 13.56 -4.80 -0.38
CA ALA A 19 13.46 -6.08 -1.07
C ALA A 19 12.24 -6.14 -2.00
N MET A 20 11.10 -5.60 -1.55
CA MET A 20 9.88 -5.49 -2.33
C MET A 20 10.14 -4.65 -3.57
N ILE A 21 10.66 -3.43 -3.42
CA ILE A 21 10.94 -2.50 -4.52
C ILE A 21 11.98 -3.06 -5.49
N ALA A 22 13.04 -3.70 -5.00
CA ALA A 22 14.01 -4.39 -5.85
C ALA A 22 13.34 -5.48 -6.70
N ARG A 23 12.43 -6.27 -6.09
CA ARG A 23 11.64 -7.28 -6.79
C ARG A 23 10.70 -6.67 -7.83
N VAL A 24 10.11 -5.51 -7.55
CA VAL A 24 9.28 -4.77 -8.52
C VAL A 24 10.08 -4.37 -9.74
N SER A 25 11.25 -3.77 -9.53
CA SER A 25 12.12 -3.35 -10.63
C SER A 25 12.58 -4.56 -11.45
N GLU A 26 12.93 -5.66 -10.78
CA GLU A 26 13.27 -6.92 -11.46
C GLU A 26 12.09 -7.48 -12.26
N LEU A 27 10.87 -7.50 -11.71
CA LEU A 27 9.67 -7.95 -12.41
C LEU A 27 9.31 -7.06 -13.59
N ALA A 28 9.35 -5.74 -13.41
CA ALA A 28 9.05 -4.78 -14.46
C ALA A 28 10.07 -4.85 -15.62
N GLU A 29 11.35 -5.07 -15.33
CA GLU A 29 12.39 -5.23 -16.36
C GLU A 29 12.37 -6.64 -16.99
N SER A 30 12.26 -7.69 -16.19
CA SER A 30 12.39 -9.08 -16.66
C SER A 30 11.11 -9.61 -17.32
N HIS A 31 9.94 -9.16 -16.85
CA HIS A 31 8.63 -9.64 -17.33
C HIS A 31 7.82 -8.59 -18.10
N SER A 32 8.31 -7.35 -18.25
CA SER A 32 7.58 -6.23 -18.89
C SER A 32 6.19 -5.98 -18.30
N VAL A 33 6.00 -6.26 -17.02
CA VAL A 33 4.73 -6.07 -16.32
C VAL A 33 4.67 -4.70 -15.66
N ALA A 34 3.54 -4.01 -15.78
CA ALA A 34 3.28 -2.79 -15.03
C ALA A 34 2.99 -3.16 -13.57
N SER A 35 3.46 -2.32 -12.65
CA SER A 35 3.14 -2.44 -11.23
C SER A 35 2.64 -1.11 -10.69
N VAL A 36 1.81 -1.14 -9.66
CA VAL A 36 1.32 0.07 -9.00
C VAL A 36 1.70 0.05 -7.55
N VAL A 37 2.29 1.14 -7.08
CA VAL A 37 2.51 1.37 -5.65
C VAL A 37 1.45 2.35 -5.17
N VAL A 38 0.77 2.05 -4.08
CA VAL A 38 -0.25 2.90 -3.49
C VAL A 38 0.13 3.24 -2.06
N GLY A 39 0.41 4.51 -1.78
CA GLY A 39 0.49 4.99 -0.40
C GLY A 39 -0.90 5.27 0.12
N VAL A 40 -1.19 4.77 1.32
CA VAL A 40 -2.43 5.05 2.04
C VAL A 40 -2.05 5.64 3.39
N ALA A 41 -2.63 6.78 3.72
CA ALA A 41 -2.51 7.44 5.00
C ALA A 41 -3.89 7.71 5.59
N ALA A 42 -4.05 7.49 6.90
CA ALA A 42 -5.24 7.86 7.66
C ALA A 42 -4.95 9.04 8.59
N GLU A 43 -6.02 9.59 9.17
CA GLU A 43 -5.93 10.58 10.23
C GLU A 43 -5.32 9.98 11.51
N GLU A 44 -4.64 10.82 12.30
CA GLU A 44 -4.04 10.40 13.55
C GLU A 44 -5.11 10.01 14.58
N GLY A 45 -5.07 8.75 15.02
CA GLY A 45 -6.03 8.19 15.96
C GLY A 45 -7.13 7.33 15.31
N ASP A 46 -7.09 7.16 13.99
CA ASP A 46 -8.06 6.32 13.28
C ASP A 46 -7.90 4.84 13.63
N VAL A 47 -8.92 4.27 14.28
CA VAL A 47 -8.90 2.87 14.72
C VAL A 47 -9.32 1.90 13.61
N LEU A 48 -9.94 2.40 12.54
CA LEU A 48 -10.40 1.60 11.41
C LEU A 48 -9.27 1.31 10.43
N PHE A 49 -8.25 2.16 10.36
CA PHE A 49 -7.13 1.98 9.46
C PHE A 49 -6.40 0.63 9.57
N PRO A 50 -5.99 0.15 10.77
CA PRO A 50 -5.36 -1.16 10.88
C PRO A 50 -6.30 -2.32 10.51
N ASP A 51 -7.61 -2.15 10.71
CA ASP A 51 -8.63 -3.14 10.36
C ASP A 51 -8.84 -3.18 8.83
N TYR A 52 -8.95 -2.00 8.21
CA TYR A 52 -8.99 -1.83 6.76
C TYR A 52 -7.75 -2.41 6.08
N LEU A 53 -6.56 -2.24 6.65
CA LEU A 53 -5.34 -2.85 6.13
C LEU A 53 -5.35 -4.38 6.24
N ALA A 54 -5.86 -4.93 7.34
CA ALA A 54 -6.01 -6.37 7.48
C ALA A 54 -7.04 -6.93 6.49
N TYR A 55 -8.12 -6.18 6.24
CA TYR A 55 -9.12 -6.51 5.24
C TYR A 55 -8.53 -6.48 3.82
N LEU A 56 -7.80 -5.43 3.48
CA LEU A 56 -7.04 -5.33 2.23
C LEU A 56 -6.06 -6.50 2.08
N GLU A 57 -5.29 -6.83 3.11
CA GLU A 57 -4.34 -7.94 3.07
C GLU A 57 -5.03 -9.28 2.76
N SER A 58 -6.27 -9.46 3.25
CA SER A 58 -7.07 -10.66 2.98
C SER A 58 -7.78 -10.64 1.62
N ALA A 59 -8.07 -9.47 1.06
CA ALA A 59 -8.79 -9.31 -0.21
C ALA A 59 -7.86 -9.25 -1.43
N LEU A 60 -6.60 -8.85 -1.22
CA LEU A 60 -5.59 -8.76 -2.26
C LEU A 60 -5.00 -10.13 -2.61
N ARG A 61 -4.32 -10.21 -3.76
CA ARG A 61 -3.68 -11.45 -4.23
C ARG A 61 -2.42 -11.74 -3.42
N VAL A 62 -1.97 -12.99 -3.47
CA VAL A 62 -0.71 -13.42 -2.84
C VAL A 62 0.52 -12.69 -3.39
N GLU A 63 0.43 -12.17 -4.62
CA GLU A 63 1.48 -11.41 -5.28
C GLU A 63 1.51 -9.93 -4.83
N ASP A 64 0.37 -9.43 -4.36
CA ASP A 64 0.24 -8.09 -3.80
C ASP A 64 0.84 -8.09 -2.40
N GLN A 65 1.57 -7.03 -2.05
CA GLN A 65 2.22 -6.92 -0.75
C GLN A 65 1.81 -5.63 -0.07
N ILE A 66 1.50 -5.71 1.22
CA ILE A 66 1.22 -4.54 2.04
C ILE A 66 2.37 -4.33 3.00
N PHE A 67 2.94 -3.14 2.95
CA PHE A 67 4.00 -2.67 3.83
C PHE A 67 3.42 -1.64 4.80
N ARG A 68 3.27 -2.01 6.06
CA ARG A 68 2.77 -1.11 7.10
C ARG A 68 3.94 -0.31 7.65
N MET A 69 3.97 0.99 7.40
CA MET A 69 5.02 1.89 7.91
C MET A 69 4.75 2.29 9.35
N THR A 70 3.52 2.77 9.59
CA THR A 70 3.07 3.24 10.89
C THR A 70 1.61 2.83 11.10
N ARG A 71 1.08 3.14 12.29
CA ARG A 71 -0.32 2.85 12.63
C ARG A 71 -1.33 3.60 11.74
N GLU A 72 -0.90 4.66 11.06
CA GLU A 72 -1.77 5.46 10.18
C GLU A 72 -1.21 5.54 8.75
N ARG A 73 -0.12 4.83 8.41
CA ARG A 73 0.47 4.87 7.07
C ARG A 73 0.88 3.48 6.60
N ALA A 74 0.49 3.16 5.38
CA ALA A 74 0.87 1.92 4.73
C ALA A 74 1.09 2.14 3.24
N VAL A 75 1.95 1.29 2.68
CA VAL A 75 2.22 1.21 1.25
C VAL A 75 1.69 -0.12 0.78
N LEU A 76 0.87 -0.09 -0.25
CA LEU A 76 0.43 -1.26 -0.96
C LEU A 76 1.20 -1.37 -2.26
N TYR A 77 1.62 -2.57 -2.57
CA TYR A 77 2.25 -2.92 -3.81
C TYR A 77 1.34 -3.89 -4.54
N LEU A 78 0.92 -3.49 -5.74
CA LEU A 78 0.12 -4.30 -6.62
C LEU A 78 0.97 -4.67 -7.83
N SER A 79 1.20 -5.97 -8.02
CA SER A 79 1.98 -6.48 -9.16
C SER A 79 1.05 -6.82 -10.33
N ASP A 80 1.57 -6.77 -11.56
CA ASP A 80 0.83 -7.12 -12.78
C ASP A 80 -0.48 -6.32 -12.95
N VAL A 81 -0.47 -5.03 -12.58
CA VAL A 81 -1.65 -4.18 -12.65
C VAL A 81 -1.29 -2.77 -13.10
N ASN A 82 -2.24 -2.11 -13.78
CA ASN A 82 -2.16 -0.69 -14.15
C ASN A 82 -2.93 0.17 -13.13
N ALA A 83 -2.64 1.48 -13.09
CA ALA A 83 -3.24 2.41 -12.14
C ALA A 83 -4.78 2.38 -12.14
N THR A 84 -5.40 2.25 -13.33
CA THR A 84 -6.85 2.17 -13.46
C THR A 84 -7.42 0.93 -12.75
N ARG A 85 -6.84 -0.24 -13.00
CA ARG A 85 -7.29 -1.50 -12.39
C ARG A 85 -7.01 -1.54 -10.89
N ALA A 86 -5.87 -1.00 -10.46
CA ALA A 86 -5.54 -0.85 -9.04
C ALA A 86 -6.58 0.02 -8.34
N ALA A 87 -6.96 1.16 -8.93
CA ALA A 87 -7.99 2.04 -8.40
C ALA A 87 -9.35 1.33 -8.32
N GLU A 88 -9.76 0.60 -9.35
CA GLU A 88 -11.02 -0.16 -9.33
C GLU A 88 -11.05 -1.22 -8.22
N VAL A 89 -9.97 -1.95 -8.04
CA VAL A 89 -9.85 -2.95 -6.97
C VAL A 89 -9.92 -2.29 -5.60
N LEU A 90 -9.19 -1.20 -5.38
CA LEU A 90 -9.19 -0.49 -4.10
C LEU A 90 -10.54 0.14 -3.78
N VAL A 91 -11.17 0.81 -4.75
CA VAL A 91 -12.51 1.41 -4.59
C VAL A 91 -13.53 0.32 -4.26
N ARG A 92 -13.45 -0.83 -4.93
CA ARG A 92 -14.35 -1.96 -4.65
C ARG A 92 -14.15 -2.51 -3.24
N ILE A 93 -12.90 -2.81 -2.85
CA ILE A 93 -12.58 -3.34 -1.52
C ILE A 93 -12.99 -2.34 -0.43
N PHE A 94 -12.76 -1.04 -0.66
CA PHE A 94 -13.18 0.02 0.25
C PHE A 94 -14.70 0.10 0.39
N ALA A 95 -15.44 -0.03 -0.71
CA ALA A 95 -16.91 -0.09 -0.67
C ALA A 95 -17.41 -1.33 0.08
N GLU A 96 -16.80 -2.50 -0.15
CA GLU A 96 -17.10 -3.74 0.58
C GLU A 96 -16.79 -3.58 2.09
N PHE A 97 -15.68 -2.94 2.45
CA PHE A 97 -15.33 -2.64 3.83
C PHE A 97 -16.33 -1.69 4.50
N CYS A 98 -16.76 -0.62 3.81
CA CYS A 98 -17.78 0.30 4.34
C CYS A 98 -19.16 -0.37 4.50
N ASP A 99 -19.47 -1.39 3.69
CA ASP A 99 -20.70 -2.19 3.83
C ASP A 99 -20.63 -3.15 5.02
N GLU A 100 -19.49 -3.83 5.20
CA GLU A 100 -19.27 -4.74 6.35
C GLU A 100 -19.08 -4.01 7.69
N PHE A 101 -18.44 -2.83 7.66
CA PHE A 101 -18.20 -1.98 8.81
C PHE A 101 -18.92 -0.64 8.66
N PRO A 102 -20.26 -0.62 8.82
CA PRO A 102 -21.03 0.60 8.72
C PRO A 102 -20.69 1.52 9.90
N THR A 103 -19.87 2.53 9.64
CA THR A 103 -19.50 3.56 10.59
C THR A 103 -20.35 4.82 10.36
N SER A 104 -20.55 5.63 11.41
CA SER A 104 -21.33 6.87 11.30
C SER A 104 -20.74 7.88 10.31
N GLU A 105 -19.44 7.79 10.05
CA GLU A 105 -18.71 8.58 9.07
C GLU A 105 -17.81 7.63 8.28
N ALA A 106 -17.80 7.77 6.95
CA ALA A 106 -16.94 6.97 6.10
C ALA A 106 -15.48 7.36 6.36
N PRO A 107 -14.57 6.41 6.56
CA PRO A 107 -13.19 6.74 6.86
C PRO A 107 -12.53 7.49 5.69
N GLU A 108 -11.94 8.65 5.97
CA GLU A 108 -11.23 9.45 4.97
C GLU A 108 -9.75 9.02 4.94
N PHE A 109 -9.42 8.08 4.06
CA PHE A 109 -8.04 7.67 3.82
C PHE A 109 -7.45 8.43 2.63
N GLU A 110 -6.33 9.11 2.84
CA GLU A 110 -5.54 9.71 1.76
C GLU A 110 -4.84 8.58 0.99
N GLN A 111 -5.22 8.40 -0.28
CA GLN A 111 -4.66 7.39 -1.17
C GLN A 111 -3.91 8.05 -2.31
N ARG A 112 -2.67 7.63 -2.56
CA ARG A 112 -1.88 8.10 -3.69
C ARG A 112 -1.22 6.95 -4.43
N MET A 113 -1.48 6.87 -5.73
CA MET A 113 -1.01 5.80 -6.60
C MET A 113 0.15 6.28 -7.46
N LEU A 114 1.19 5.47 -7.55
CA LEU A 114 2.33 5.61 -8.43
C LEU A 114 2.38 4.39 -9.35
N GLU A 115 2.16 4.61 -10.65
CA GLU A 115 2.33 3.57 -11.65
C GLU A 115 3.79 3.44 -12.05
N VAL A 116 4.33 2.24 -11.88
CA VAL A 116 5.66 1.82 -12.30
C VAL A 116 5.55 1.07 -13.62
N LYS A 117 5.92 1.75 -14.71
CA LYS A 117 5.93 1.17 -16.05
C LYS A 117 7.23 0.39 -16.30
N PRO A 118 7.19 -0.64 -17.16
CA PRO A 118 8.41 -1.29 -17.63
C PRO A 118 9.31 -0.26 -18.34
N GLY A 119 10.61 -0.29 -18.02
CA GLY A 119 11.62 0.63 -18.60
C GLY A 119 11.88 1.92 -17.81
N VAL A 120 11.24 2.13 -16.66
CA VAL A 120 11.54 3.27 -15.75
C VAL A 120 12.90 3.11 -15.04
N GLY A 121 13.47 1.90 -15.03
CA GLY A 121 14.72 1.59 -14.32
C GLY A 121 14.51 1.31 -12.83
N PRO A 122 15.60 1.08 -12.07
CA PRO A 122 15.51 0.73 -10.66
C PRO A 122 14.97 1.91 -9.85
N LEU A 123 13.78 1.73 -9.27
CA LEU A 123 13.19 2.73 -8.38
C LEU A 123 13.82 2.60 -7.01
N SER A 124 14.19 3.73 -6.42
CA SER A 124 14.64 3.75 -5.02
C SER A 124 13.45 3.85 -4.09
N VAL A 125 13.54 3.18 -2.93
CA VAL A 125 12.54 3.26 -1.85
C VAL A 125 12.20 4.69 -1.49
N LYS A 126 13.21 5.55 -1.43
CA LYS A 126 13.03 6.98 -1.16
C LYS A 126 12.15 7.65 -2.21
N GLU A 127 12.35 7.38 -3.51
CA GLU A 127 11.55 7.98 -4.58
C GLU A 127 10.10 7.51 -4.55
N VAL A 128 9.89 6.22 -4.29
CA VAL A 128 8.55 5.66 -4.13
C VAL A 128 7.84 6.32 -2.96
N LEU A 129 8.46 6.34 -1.78
CA LEU A 129 7.90 6.96 -0.58
C LEU A 129 7.66 8.46 -0.76
N THR A 130 8.59 9.18 -1.39
CA THR A 130 8.39 10.60 -1.73
C THR A 130 7.26 10.78 -2.73
N SER A 131 7.06 9.87 -3.68
CA SER A 131 5.97 9.99 -4.63
C SER A 131 4.62 9.70 -3.97
N VAL A 132 4.52 8.65 -3.16
CA VAL A 132 3.26 8.20 -2.55
C VAL A 132 2.87 8.95 -1.26
N PHE A 133 3.84 9.47 -0.50
CA PHE A 133 3.59 10.24 0.73
C PHE A 133 4.14 11.67 0.71
N GLY A 134 4.95 12.04 -0.28
CA GLY A 134 5.54 13.37 -0.32
C GLY A 134 4.46 14.42 -0.53
N SER A 135 4.26 15.28 0.46
CA SER A 135 3.55 16.54 0.27
C SER A 135 4.15 17.28 -0.93
N ARG A 136 3.32 17.93 -1.74
CA ARG A 136 3.71 18.87 -2.82
C ARG A 136 5.04 19.53 -2.46
N GLU A 137 6.12 19.22 -3.20
CA GLU A 137 7.18 20.21 -3.33
C GLU A 137 6.52 21.40 -4.01
N SER A 138 6.15 22.38 -3.18
CA SER A 138 6.02 23.76 -3.60
C SER A 138 7.30 24.10 -4.33
N MET A 139 7.24 24.08 -5.67
CA MET A 139 8.20 24.78 -6.51
C MET A 139 8.37 26.20 -5.95
N HIS A 140 9.55 26.50 -5.41
CA HIS A 140 10.04 27.86 -5.24
C HIS A 140 11.48 27.96 -5.70
#